data_AF-M4V4G9-F1
#
_entry.id   AF-M4V4G9-F1
#
_cell.length_a   1.000
_cell.length_b   1.000
_cell.length_c   1.000
_cell.angle_alpha   90.00
_cell.angle_beta   90.00
_cell.angle_gamma   90.00
#
_symmetry.space_group_name_H-M   'P 1'
#
loop_
_entity.id
_entity.type
_entity.pdbx_description
1 polymer ?
#
loop_
_entity_poly.entity_id
_entity_poly.type
_entity_poly.pdbx_seq_one_letter_code
_entity_poly.pdbx_strand_id
1 'polypeptide(L)' 'MKPKKNKYVIFSAIGFELVSLILVAIWAGNYLGERGYGDAAKAFCILAAFLVWFISLIIKLKSIKND' A
#
# COMPACT_ATOMS: atom_id res chain seq x y z
N MET A 1 19.24 23.49 0.82
CA MET A 1 17.82 23.69 1.20
C MET A 1 17.11 22.35 1.11
N LYS A 2 16.56 21.82 2.21
CA LYS A 2 15.67 20.65 2.11
C LYS A 2 14.42 21.11 1.34
N PRO A 3 13.97 20.40 0.29
CA PRO A 3 12.79 20.79 -0.44
C PRO A 3 11.59 20.81 0.52
N LYS A 4 10.86 21.93 0.55
CA LYS A 4 9.63 22.07 1.35
C LYS A 4 8.65 21.00 0.88
N LYS A 5 8.42 19.96 1.69
CA LYS A 5 7.56 18.83 1.32
C LYS A 5 6.15 19.32 1.03
N ASN A 6 5.73 19.24 -0.22
CA ASN A 6 4.37 19.62 -0.62
C ASN A 6 3.38 18.55 -0.12
N LYS A 7 2.51 18.91 0.82
CA LYS A 7 1.53 18.02 1.45
C LYS A 7 0.63 17.32 0.40
N TYR A 8 0.31 18.01 -0.69
CA TYR A 8 -0.50 17.46 -1.78
C TYR A 8 0.23 16.32 -2.52
N VAL A 9 1.54 16.46 -2.76
CA VAL A 9 2.35 15.41 -3.42
C VAL A 9 2.44 14.16 -2.57
N ILE A 10 2.59 14.32 -1.25
CA ILE A 10 2.62 13.17 -0.33
C ILE A 10 1.26 12.46 -0.30
N PHE A 11 0.16 13.21 -0.31
CA PHE A 11 -1.18 12.65 -0.34
C PHE A 11 -1.45 11.88 -1.64
N SER A 12 -1.07 12.44 -2.78
CA SER A 12 -1.14 11.75 -4.08
C SER A 12 -0.28 10.48 -4.11
N ALA A 13 0.93 10.53 -3.55
CA ALA A 13 1.80 9.36 -3.46
C ALA A 13 1.20 8.24 -2.59
N ILE A 14 0.55 8.59 -1.47
CA ILE A 14 -0.16 7.64 -0.59
C ILE A 14 -1.32 6.97 -1.33
N GLY A 15 -2.11 7.75 -2.08
CA GLY A 15 -3.22 7.20 -2.88
C GLY A 15 -2.72 6.28 -3.99
N PHE A 16 -1.65 6.67 -4.68
CA PHE A 16 -1.04 5.84 -5.72
C PHE A 16 -0.44 4.54 -5.15
N GLU A 17 0.20 4.61 -3.98
CA GLU A 17 0.68 3.42 -3.25
C GLU A 17 -0.45 2.43 -2.95
N LEU A 18 -1.61 2.93 -2.50
CA LEU A 18 -2.76 2.07 -2.19
C LEU A 18 -3.22 1.30 -3.43
N VAL A 19 -3.45 2.02 -4.53
CA VAL A 19 -3.93 1.41 -5.79
C VAL A 19 -2.90 0.41 -6.32
N SER A 20 -1.62 0.76 -6.28
CA SER A 20 -0.53 -0.11 -6.73
C SER A 20 -0.44 -1.39 -5.88
N LEU A 21 -0.53 -1.27 -4.55
CA LEU A 21 -0.50 -2.41 -3.64
C LEU A 21 -1.71 -3.33 -3.81
N ILE A 22 -2.89 -2.77 -4.07
CA ILE A 22 -4.10 -3.56 -4.38
C ILE A 22 -3.91 -4.34 -5.68
N LEU A 23 -3.41 -3.71 -6.73
CA LEU A 23 -3.15 -4.39 -8.01
C LEU A 23 -2.14 -5.53 -7.84
N VAL A 24 -1.05 -5.29 -7.11
CA VAL A 24 -0.05 -6.32 -6.81
C VAL A 24 -0.64 -7.45 -5.95
N ALA A 25 -1.49 -7.13 -4.98
CA ALA A 25 -2.15 -8.12 -4.13
C ALA A 25 -3.14 -8.99 -4.90
N ILE A 26 -3.91 -8.40 -5.82
CA ILE A 26 -4.82 -9.15 -6.71
C ILE A 26 -4.01 -10.06 -7.63
N TRP A 27 -2.93 -9.55 -8.23
CA TRP A 27 -2.06 -10.35 -9.08
C TRP A 27 -1.41 -11.50 -8.31
N ALA A 28 -0.83 -11.24 -7.13
CA ALA A 28 -0.24 -12.26 -6.27
C ALA A 28 -1.27 -13.29 -5.79
N GLY A 29 -2.47 -12.84 -5.43
CA GLY A 29 -3.57 -13.71 -5.03
C GLY A 29 -4.07 -14.60 -6.18
N ASN A 30 -4.14 -14.07 -7.41
CA ASN A 30 -4.46 -14.88 -8.60
C ASN A 30 -3.37 -15.91 -8.89
N TYR A 31 -2.11 -15.50 -8.82
CA TYR A 31 -0.97 -16.40 -9.01
C TYR A 31 -0.92 -17.54 -7.97
N LEU A 32 -1.23 -17.24 -6.71
CA LEU A 32 -1.36 -18.25 -5.66
C LEU A 32 -2.60 -19.14 -5.86
N GLY A 33 -3.71 -18.56 -6.34
CA GLY A 33 -4.92 -19.25 -6.77
C GLY A 33 -4.66 -20.34 -7.80
N GLU A 34 -3.90 -20.00 -8.85
CA GLU A 34 -3.51 -20.94 -9.91
C GLU A 34 -2.62 -22.09 -9.41
N ARG A 35 -1.92 -21.90 -8.28
CA ARG A 35 -1.11 -22.94 -7.63
C ARG A 35 -1.88 -23.79 -6.61
N GLY A 36 -3.20 -23.64 -6.53
CA GLY A 36 -4.06 -24.45 -5.67
C GLY A 36 -4.29 -23.87 -4.27
N TYR A 37 -3.75 -22.69 -3.96
CA TYR A 37 -4.13 -21.96 -2.75
C TYR A 37 -5.44 -21.23 -3.06
N GLY A 38 -6.58 -21.83 -2.70
CA GLY A 38 -7.93 -21.33 -3.01
C GLY A 38 -8.21 -19.88 -2.61
N ASP A 39 -9.43 -19.38 -2.87
CA ASP A 39 -9.77 -17.94 -2.81
C ASP A 39 -9.44 -17.21 -1.49
N ALA A 40 -9.24 -17.95 -0.39
CA ALA A 40 -8.72 -17.40 0.86
C ALA A 40 -7.33 -16.72 0.73
N ALA A 41 -6.48 -17.18 -0.19
CA ALA A 41 -5.16 -16.60 -0.43
C ALA A 41 -5.25 -15.19 -1.01
N LYS A 42 -6.24 -14.92 -1.88
CA LYS A 42 -6.49 -13.58 -2.43
C LYS A 42 -6.90 -12.60 -1.33
N ALA A 43 -7.84 -13.00 -0.48
CA ALA A 43 -8.29 -12.19 0.64
C ALA A 43 -7.13 -11.88 1.61
N PHE A 44 -6.28 -12.88 1.89
CA PHE A 44 -5.10 -12.70 2.72
C PHE A 44 -4.07 -11.74 2.11
N CYS A 45 -3.79 -11.85 0.81
CA CYS A 45 -2.89 -10.93 0.11
C CYS A 45 -3.39 -9.48 0.16
N ILE A 46 -4.70 -9.25 -0.02
CA ILE A 46 -5.29 -7.91 0.05
C ILE A 46 -5.19 -7.36 1.48
N LEU A 47 -5.49 -8.16 2.50
CA LEU A 47 -5.34 -7.75 3.90
C LEU A 47 -3.90 -7.41 4.25
N ALA A 48 -2.93 -8.23 3.81
CA ALA A 48 -1.51 -7.97 4.03
C ALA A 48 -1.06 -6.67 3.34
N ALA A 49 -1.48 -6.44 2.09
CA ALA A 49 -1.18 -5.22 1.36
C ALA A 49 -1.78 -3.98 2.04
N PHE A 50 -2.99 -4.09 2.60
CA PHE A 50 -3.62 -3.01 3.34
C PHE A 50 -2.87 -2.67 4.64
N LEU A 51 -2.39 -3.68 5.38
CA LEU A 51 -1.55 -3.49 6.57
C LEU A 51 -0.24 -2.78 6.23
N VAL A 52 0.45 -3.21 5.17
CA VAL A 52 1.69 -2.58 4.70
C VAL A 52 1.44 -1.12 4.31
N TRP A 53 0.38 -0.86 3.55
CA TRP A 53 -0.02 0.50 3.19
C TRP A 53 -0.31 1.37 4.42
N PHE A 54 -1.04 0.83 5.40
CA PHE A 54 -1.39 1.55 6.62
C PHE A 54 -0.16 1.94 7.45
N ILE A 55 0.84 1.05 7.53
CA ILE A 55 2.13 1.37 8.16
C ILE A 55 2.85 2.49 7.40
N SER A 56 2.91 2.41 6.06
CA SER A 56 3.49 3.47 5.21
C SER A 56 2.80 4.83 5.45
N LEU A 57 1.46 4.82 5.54
CA LEU A 57 0.65 6.00 5.84
C LEU A 57 1.05 6.63 7.18
N ILE A 58 1.12 5.84 8.26
CA ILE A 58 1.47 6.35 9.60
C ILE A 58 2.88 6.96 9.59
N ILE A 59 3.84 6.33 8.92
CA ILE A 59 5.22 6.83 8.82
C ILE A 59 5.25 8.18 8.08
N LYS A 60 4.55 8.27 6.94
CA LYS A 60 4.48 9.52 6.15
C LYS A 60 3.76 10.64 6.91
N LEU A 61 2.68 10.33 7.63
CA LEU A 61 1.97 11.29 8.49
C LEU A 61 2.84 11.78 9.65
N LYS A 62 3.56 10.88 10.32
CA LYS A 62 4.53 11.27 11.37
C LYS A 62 5.62 12.18 10.81
N SER A 63 6.11 11.90 9.60
CA SER A 63 7.09 12.77 8.94
C SER A 63 6.54 14.17 8.62
N ILE A 64 5.25 14.32 8.33
CA ILE A 64 4.64 15.63 8.06
C ILE A 64 4.41 16.41 9.36
N LYS A 65 4.09 15.73 10.47
CA LYS A 65 3.86 16.37 11.77
C LYS A 65 5.15 16.92 12.40
N ASN A 66 6.29 16.31 12.09
CA ASN A 66 7.61 16.70 12.62
C ASN A 66 8.35 17.74 11.75
N ASP A 67 7.76 18.19 10.64
CA ASP A 67 8.21 19.33 9.81
C ASP A 67 7.40 20.58 10.18
#